data_AF-A0ABD0KEP2-F1
#
_entry.id   AF-A0ABD0KEP2-F1
#
_cell.length_a   1.000
_cell.length_b   1.000
_cell.length_c   1.000
_cell.angle_alpha   90.00
_cell.angle_beta   90.00
_cell.angle_gamma   90.00
#
_symmetry.space_group_name_H-M   'P 1'
#
loop_
_entity.id
_entity.type
_entity.pdbx_description
1 polymer ?
#
loop_
_entity_poly.entity_id
_entity_poly.type
_entity_poly.pdbx_seq_one_letter_code
_entity_poly.pdbx_strand_id
1 'polypeptide(L)'
;MKKSLPEGTAEKPERPNQGPPVSLEAERRKAMMLIHSAEKEVLNFREKHFRRPKSHFSIDTVDFLHYVVEKAETRRVPKTWIDFKNLLEKVREPASFLYPRDIPYVDAALERAMRFDELLASVRGKLTEALEDHIAKYCHSFSAEAEECDIRCVQEYENNITRWRTVVRDSFALLDDILKSIKEAGPTFENYVLNYDKVLHYMHLVLEIFPRIYNPLKDWVTADEAYARKLQDEANEILRRKVQVTEDTRRTMLRAEDMKSKVSRTHHQAKKVRERLVRAMDERKFCRRQEMVLVDNASKLEIEIAQKKRELDECLHEYYTRQINSDSFYRRVMARATTHQEELSKLEKRLDNMRLNMGRIKKERLSVQKEVHKLQTMFDRSSKAGGLACLDAEGKTQNVRDLQEENKIMGDKLAALRRIRAIKINPQTVKKIYSEGYIPGRKWSVVDPFEEAVRVTAADIGKDWAFLYNKLPFTPERDMITRSHDIQVIDLSSQKKDVGLRGAAMRSLEKWKRLSQNASVNALVRTLKTIKKQSVANKVEKHVSTVSA
;
A
#
# COMPACT_ATOMS: atom_id res chain seq x y z
N MET A 1 49.30 -5.11 26.11
CA MET A 1 48.22 -5.70 25.29
C MET A 1 48.09 -7.19 25.60
N LYS A 2 47.19 -7.55 26.53
CA LYS A 2 46.89 -8.95 26.88
C LYS A 2 45.70 -9.40 26.02
N LYS A 3 45.90 -10.44 25.19
CA LYS A 3 44.84 -11.10 24.42
C LYS A 3 43.92 -11.86 25.39
N SER A 4 42.65 -11.47 25.45
CA SER A 4 41.58 -12.23 26.08
C SER A 4 41.21 -13.42 25.19
N LEU A 5 41.21 -14.61 25.77
CA LEU A 5 40.71 -15.84 25.16
C LEU A 5 39.18 -15.75 24.95
N PRO A 6 38.62 -16.37 23.89
CA PRO A 6 37.20 -16.37 23.65
C PRO A 6 36.49 -17.30 24.65
N GLU A 7 35.46 -16.77 25.30
CA GLU A 7 34.53 -17.52 26.13
C GLU A 7 33.87 -18.63 25.29
N GLY A 8 33.98 -19.87 25.76
CA GLY A 8 33.34 -21.02 25.16
C GLY A 8 31.83 -20.86 25.17
N THR A 9 31.22 -20.88 23.99
CA THR A 9 29.77 -21.03 23.80
C THR A 9 29.34 -22.38 24.36
N ALA A 10 28.73 -22.38 25.54
CA ALA A 10 28.08 -23.55 26.09
C ALA A 10 27.01 -24.03 25.08
N GLU A 11 27.15 -25.26 24.59
CA GLU A 11 26.15 -25.93 23.76
C GLU A 11 24.81 -25.94 24.49
N LYS A 12 23.81 -25.27 23.92
CA LYS A 12 22.43 -25.34 24.39
C LYS A 12 22.01 -26.82 24.37
N PRO A 13 21.44 -27.38 25.45
CA PRO A 13 21.00 -28.77 25.48
C PRO A 13 20.01 -29.03 24.34
N GLU A 14 20.28 -30.09 23.57
CA GLU A 14 19.40 -30.55 22.49
C GLU A 14 18.00 -30.82 23.06
N ARG A 15 17.03 -30.01 22.60
CA ARG A 15 15.65 -30.12 23.04
C ARG A 15 15.05 -31.46 22.57
N PRO A 16 14.13 -32.07 23.36
CA PRO A 16 13.35 -33.18 22.87
C PRO A 16 12.66 -32.76 21.56
N ASN A 17 12.76 -33.61 20.56
CA ASN A 17 12.38 -33.37 19.17
C ASN A 17 10.86 -33.19 19.04
N GLN A 18 10.33 -32.05 19.51
CA GLN A 18 8.93 -31.68 19.36
C GLN A 18 8.71 -31.38 17.87
N GLY A 19 7.81 -32.13 17.23
CA GLY A 19 7.45 -31.90 15.84
C GLY A 19 6.97 -30.46 15.57
N PRO A 20 6.87 -30.05 14.30
CA PRO A 20 6.47 -28.70 13.95
C PRO A 20 5.09 -28.35 14.56
N PRO A 21 4.89 -27.09 14.98
CA PRO A 21 3.65 -26.65 15.59
C PRO A 21 2.45 -26.84 14.64
N VAL A 22 1.31 -27.21 15.21
CA VAL A 22 0.09 -27.52 14.45
C VAL A 22 -0.57 -26.23 13.95
N SER A 23 -0.59 -25.17 14.76
CA SER A 23 -1.20 -23.87 14.43
C SER A 23 -0.60 -22.75 15.29
N LEU A 24 -0.81 -21.50 14.86
CA LEU A 24 -0.40 -20.32 15.61
C LEU A 24 -1.17 -20.20 16.94
N GLU A 25 -2.43 -20.60 16.93
CA GLU A 25 -3.29 -20.63 18.12
C GLU A 25 -2.75 -21.58 19.20
N ALA A 26 -2.22 -22.74 18.81
CA ALA A 26 -1.61 -23.67 19.76
C ALA A 26 -0.37 -23.04 20.44
N GLU A 27 0.45 -22.32 19.68
CA GLU A 27 1.64 -21.65 20.21
C GLU A 27 1.28 -20.48 21.14
N ARG A 28 0.25 -19.70 20.81
CA ARG A 28 -0.28 -18.65 21.70
C ARG A 28 -0.80 -19.21 23.01
N ARG A 29 -1.53 -20.32 22.97
CA ARG A 29 -2.04 -20.99 24.18
C ARG A 29 -0.91 -21.50 25.07
N LYS A 30 0.12 -22.13 24.48
CA LYS A 30 1.31 -22.55 25.24
C LYS A 30 1.99 -21.36 25.94
N ALA A 31 2.22 -20.27 25.20
CA ALA A 31 2.79 -19.05 25.78
C ALA A 31 1.92 -18.53 26.95
N MET A 32 0.61 -18.42 26.75
CA MET A 32 -0.31 -17.93 27.77
C MET A 32 -0.38 -18.85 29.01
N MET A 33 -0.31 -20.17 28.82
CA MET A 33 -0.24 -21.14 29.92
C MET A 33 1.03 -20.96 30.77
N LEU A 34 2.20 -20.80 30.12
CA LEU A 34 3.46 -20.55 30.82
C LEU A 34 3.40 -19.25 31.61
N ILE A 35 2.86 -18.19 31.01
CA ILE A 35 2.69 -16.88 31.65
C ILE A 35 1.76 -16.95 32.86
N HIS A 36 0.58 -17.56 32.74
CA HIS A 36 -0.34 -17.69 33.88
C HIS A 36 0.20 -18.61 34.97
N SER A 37 0.95 -19.65 34.60
CA SER A 37 1.64 -20.50 35.59
C SER A 37 2.66 -19.70 36.39
N ALA A 38 3.48 -18.87 35.71
CA ALA A 38 4.42 -17.97 36.34
C ALA A 38 3.71 -16.95 37.28
N GLU A 39 2.64 -16.31 36.80
CA GLU A 39 1.84 -15.37 37.59
C GLU A 39 1.28 -16.03 38.87
N LYS A 40 0.74 -17.24 38.76
CA LYS A 40 0.21 -18.00 39.91
C LYS A 40 1.31 -18.35 40.92
N GLU A 41 2.50 -18.74 40.46
CA GLU A 41 3.62 -19.06 41.35
C GLU A 41 4.11 -17.83 42.12
N VAL A 42 4.23 -16.68 41.45
CA VAL A 42 4.61 -15.41 42.08
C VAL A 42 3.59 -15.00 43.15
N LEU A 43 2.29 -15.09 42.84
CA LEU A 43 1.21 -14.79 43.78
C LEU A 43 1.23 -15.73 45.00
N ASN A 44 1.31 -17.04 44.76
CA ASN A 44 1.38 -18.05 45.82
C ASN A 44 2.58 -17.82 46.73
N PHE A 45 3.74 -17.50 46.17
CA PHE A 45 4.94 -17.22 46.96
C PHE A 45 4.77 -15.97 47.81
N ARG A 46 4.23 -14.89 47.23
CA ARG A 46 3.92 -13.65 47.95
C ARG A 46 2.98 -13.89 49.12
N GLU A 47 1.89 -14.62 48.90
CA GLU A 47 0.90 -14.92 49.94
C GLU A 47 1.47 -15.80 51.06
N LYS A 48 2.27 -16.81 50.71
CA LYS A 48 2.85 -17.76 51.68
C LYS A 48 3.99 -17.15 52.50
N HIS A 49 4.88 -16.38 51.88
CA HIS A 49 6.14 -15.98 52.50
C HIS A 49 6.23 -14.49 52.90
N PHE A 50 5.35 -13.61 52.36
CA PHE A 50 5.38 -12.17 52.63
C PHE A 50 4.15 -11.61 53.35
N ARG A 51 3.13 -12.42 53.68
CA ARG A 51 1.92 -11.93 54.38
C ARG A 51 2.17 -11.52 55.84
N ARG A 52 3.19 -12.10 56.50
CA ARG A 52 3.65 -11.76 57.86
C ARG A 52 5.16 -12.02 57.98
N PRO A 53 6.03 -11.15 57.43
CA PRO A 53 7.46 -11.33 57.58
C PRO A 53 7.81 -11.16 59.07
N LYS A 54 8.25 -12.23 59.73
CA LYS A 54 8.92 -12.10 61.03
C LYS A 54 10.27 -11.43 60.73
N SER A 55 10.39 -10.15 61.08
CA SER A 55 11.43 -9.27 60.54
C SER A 55 12.72 -9.25 61.35
N HIS A 56 12.75 -9.80 62.57
CA HIS A 56 13.86 -9.52 63.48
C HIS A 56 14.50 -10.80 63.99
N PHE A 57 15.76 -11.00 63.60
CA PHE A 57 16.68 -11.91 64.26
C PHE A 57 17.28 -11.18 65.47
N SER A 58 17.37 -11.87 66.61
CA SER A 58 17.99 -11.32 67.81
C SER A 58 19.52 -11.37 67.67
N ILE A 59 20.21 -10.68 68.58
CA ILE A 59 21.67 -10.82 68.74
C ILE A 59 22.02 -12.29 69.00
N ASP A 60 21.20 -13.00 69.79
CA ASP A 60 21.35 -14.44 70.08
C ASP A 60 21.30 -15.32 68.81
N THR A 61 20.63 -14.87 67.75
CA THR A 61 20.64 -15.59 66.46
C THR A 61 22.03 -15.56 65.82
N VAL A 62 22.80 -14.48 65.99
CA VAL A 62 24.16 -14.38 65.45
C VAL A 62 25.09 -15.39 66.13
N ASP A 63 25.00 -15.48 67.46
CA ASP A 63 25.75 -16.46 68.25
C ASP A 63 25.37 -17.90 67.85
N PHE A 64 24.09 -18.14 67.56
CA PHE A 64 23.63 -19.41 67.02
C PHE A 64 24.23 -19.72 65.64
N LEU A 65 24.29 -18.76 64.71
CA LEU A 65 24.89 -18.97 63.39
C LEU A 65 26.39 -19.34 63.51
N HIS A 66 27.13 -18.62 64.37
CA HIS A 66 28.53 -18.94 64.65
C HIS A 66 28.69 -20.33 65.26
N TYR A 67 27.85 -20.67 66.24
CA TYR A 67 27.84 -22.00 66.86
C TYR A 67 27.68 -23.12 65.83
N VAL A 68 26.79 -22.96 64.85
CA VAL A 68 26.57 -23.95 63.78
C VAL A 68 27.82 -24.13 62.91
N VAL A 69 28.50 -23.05 62.56
CA VAL A 69 29.71 -23.09 61.72
C VAL A 69 30.90 -23.68 62.50
N GLU A 70 31.07 -23.32 63.77
CA GLU A 70 32.17 -23.81 64.62
C GLU A 70 32.04 -25.29 64.96
N LYS A 71 30.84 -25.73 65.35
CA LYS A 71 30.60 -27.12 65.79
C LYS A 71 30.51 -28.13 64.67
N ALA A 72 30.30 -27.70 63.44
CA ALA A 72 30.29 -28.60 62.28
C ALA A 72 31.70 -29.02 61.83
N GLU A 73 32.77 -28.54 62.48
CA GLU A 73 34.19 -28.89 62.26
C GLU A 73 34.72 -28.64 60.84
N THR A 74 33.95 -28.00 59.96
CA THR A 74 34.29 -27.85 58.54
C THR A 74 35.29 -26.74 58.25
N ARG A 75 35.59 -25.84 59.22
CA ARG A 75 36.43 -24.62 59.07
C ARG A 75 36.10 -23.74 57.84
N ARG A 76 34.97 -23.97 57.17
CA ARG A 76 34.56 -23.29 55.92
C ARG A 76 33.21 -22.63 56.15
N VAL A 77 33.17 -21.32 55.94
CA VAL A 77 31.93 -20.55 56.02
C VAL A 77 30.98 -21.01 54.90
N PRO A 78 29.72 -21.37 55.21
CA PRO A 78 28.75 -21.84 54.21
C PRO A 78 28.43 -20.72 53.22
N LYS A 79 28.68 -20.97 51.93
CA LYS A 79 28.47 -20.00 50.85
C LYS A 79 27.02 -19.97 50.39
N THR A 80 26.32 -21.10 50.50
CA THR A 80 24.92 -21.23 50.08
C THR A 80 24.02 -21.63 51.24
N TRP A 81 22.71 -21.43 51.09
CA TRP A 81 21.72 -21.95 52.05
C TRP A 81 21.73 -23.49 52.10
N ILE A 82 22.10 -24.17 51.01
CA ILE A 82 22.26 -25.64 50.95
C ILE A 82 23.41 -26.06 51.87
N ASP A 83 24.55 -25.38 51.76
CA ASP A 83 25.71 -25.64 52.62
C ASP A 83 25.34 -25.44 54.08
N PHE A 84 24.68 -24.33 54.41
CA PHE A 84 24.27 -24.03 55.78
C PHE A 84 23.27 -25.06 56.32
N LYS A 85 22.25 -25.46 55.53
CA LYS A 85 21.28 -26.48 55.92
C LYS A 85 21.96 -27.80 56.30
N ASN A 86 22.93 -28.24 55.49
CA ASN A 86 23.69 -29.47 55.76
C ASN A 86 24.55 -29.36 57.04
N LEU A 87 25.07 -28.18 57.36
CA LEU A 87 25.79 -27.95 58.62
C LEU A 87 24.83 -27.96 59.81
N LEU A 88 23.69 -27.27 59.70
CA LEU A 88 22.66 -27.21 60.73
C LEU A 88 22.13 -28.61 61.07
N GLU A 89 21.90 -29.47 60.08
CA GLU A 89 21.44 -30.85 60.31
C GLU A 89 22.42 -31.68 61.16
N LYS A 90 23.74 -31.47 61.01
CA LYS A 90 24.78 -32.18 61.79
C LYS A 90 24.83 -31.77 63.26
N VAL A 91 24.46 -30.53 63.56
CA VAL A 91 24.51 -29.97 64.92
C VAL A 91 23.12 -29.76 65.51
N ARG A 92 22.07 -30.30 64.85
CA ARG A 92 20.67 -29.97 65.16
C ARG A 92 20.25 -30.39 66.57
N GLU A 93 20.63 -31.59 66.99
CA GLU A 93 20.35 -32.09 68.33
C GLU A 93 20.94 -31.18 69.41
N PRO A 94 22.26 -30.94 69.48
CA PRO A 94 22.82 -30.06 70.51
C PRO A 94 22.38 -28.59 70.37
N ALA A 95 22.17 -28.11 69.14
CA ALA A 95 21.61 -26.78 68.90
C ALA A 95 20.18 -26.64 69.47
N SER A 96 19.36 -27.70 69.42
CA SER A 96 17.98 -27.68 69.90
C SER A 96 17.85 -27.45 71.41
N PHE A 97 18.86 -27.83 72.18
CA PHE A 97 18.93 -27.58 73.61
C PHE A 97 19.44 -26.16 73.92
N LEU A 98 20.44 -25.68 73.18
CA LEU A 98 21.11 -24.40 73.45
C LEU A 98 20.36 -23.19 72.86
N TYR A 99 19.76 -23.36 71.68
CA TYR A 99 19.10 -22.30 70.92
C TYR A 99 17.69 -22.71 70.46
N PRO A 100 16.78 -23.15 71.36
CA PRO A 100 15.46 -23.65 70.99
C PRO A 100 14.57 -22.59 70.31
N ARG A 101 14.85 -21.30 70.57
CA ARG A 101 14.08 -20.18 70.01
C ARG A 101 14.55 -19.80 68.61
N ASP A 102 15.85 -19.84 68.33
CA ASP A 102 16.45 -19.37 67.06
C ASP A 102 16.30 -20.37 65.92
N ILE A 103 16.33 -21.67 66.20
CA ILE A 103 16.19 -22.72 65.18
C ILE A 103 14.95 -22.53 64.30
N PRO A 104 13.72 -22.33 64.84
CA PRO A 104 12.55 -22.10 64.01
C PRO A 104 12.62 -20.85 63.11
N TYR A 105 13.33 -19.78 63.55
CA TYR A 105 13.47 -18.57 62.74
C TYR A 105 14.47 -18.79 61.60
N VAL A 106 15.60 -19.44 61.88
CA VAL A 106 16.61 -19.77 60.88
C VAL A 106 16.09 -20.82 59.88
N ASP A 107 15.35 -21.84 60.34
CA ASP A 107 14.67 -22.81 59.48
C ASP A 107 13.67 -22.11 58.54
N ALA A 108 12.88 -21.15 59.03
CA ALA A 108 11.96 -20.38 58.20
C ALA A 108 12.69 -19.48 57.17
N ALA A 109 13.87 -18.97 57.52
CA ALA A 109 14.70 -18.17 56.62
C ALA A 109 15.37 -19.02 55.53
N LEU A 110 15.87 -20.19 55.89
CA LEU A 110 16.38 -21.21 54.98
C LEU A 110 15.29 -21.67 54.01
N GLU A 111 14.11 -22.00 54.51
CA GLU A 111 12.98 -22.39 53.66
C GLU A 111 12.61 -21.26 52.70
N ARG A 112 12.56 -20.01 53.16
CA ARG A 112 12.27 -18.87 52.28
C ARG A 112 13.33 -18.68 51.20
N ALA A 113 14.62 -18.74 51.55
CA ALA A 113 15.71 -18.61 50.58
C ALA A 113 15.64 -19.70 49.51
N MET A 114 15.49 -20.95 49.94
CA MET A 114 15.32 -22.11 49.05
C MET A 114 14.12 -21.94 48.11
N ARG A 115 12.94 -21.63 48.66
CA ARG A 115 11.71 -21.46 47.87
C ARG A 115 11.80 -20.26 46.93
N PHE A 116 12.54 -19.22 47.29
CA PHE A 116 12.75 -18.07 46.43
C PHE A 116 13.64 -18.42 45.24
N ASP A 117 14.73 -19.16 45.45
CA ASP A 117 15.60 -19.62 44.36
C ASP A 117 14.85 -20.57 43.41
N GLU A 118 14.04 -21.49 43.94
CA GLU A 118 13.16 -22.36 43.15
C GLU A 118 12.16 -21.54 42.31
N LEU A 119 11.50 -20.56 42.94
CA LEU A 119 10.58 -19.65 42.25
C LEU A 119 11.29 -18.91 41.12
N LEU A 120 12.45 -18.32 41.39
CA LEU A 120 13.23 -17.57 40.41
C LEU A 120 13.57 -18.42 39.20
N ALA A 121 14.12 -19.61 39.42
CA ALA A 121 14.49 -20.53 38.34
C ALA A 121 13.26 -20.94 37.52
N SER A 122 12.16 -21.32 38.19
CA SER A 122 10.90 -21.73 37.55
C SER A 122 10.27 -20.60 36.73
N VAL A 123 10.02 -19.45 37.36
CA VAL A 123 9.31 -18.32 36.75
C VAL A 123 10.14 -17.70 35.63
N ARG A 124 11.44 -17.46 35.85
CA ARG A 124 12.33 -16.95 34.80
C ARG A 124 12.40 -17.91 33.62
N GLY A 125 12.52 -19.22 33.88
CA GLY A 125 12.52 -20.25 32.85
C GLY A 125 11.27 -20.19 31.98
N LYS A 126 10.09 -20.22 32.61
CA LYS A 126 8.78 -20.16 31.92
C LYS A 126 8.58 -18.89 31.11
N LEU A 127 8.96 -17.73 31.66
CA LEU A 127 8.81 -16.45 30.95
C LEU A 127 9.80 -16.32 29.79
N THR A 128 11.01 -16.86 29.94
CA THR A 128 12.00 -16.92 28.85
C THR A 128 11.54 -17.86 27.75
N GLU A 129 11.03 -19.05 28.10
CA GLU A 129 10.43 -20.00 27.16
C GLU A 129 9.23 -19.39 26.43
N ALA A 130 8.30 -18.75 27.15
CA ALA A 130 7.16 -18.05 26.56
C ALA A 130 7.60 -16.98 25.55
N LEU A 131 8.63 -16.19 25.90
CA LEU A 131 9.17 -15.16 25.03
C LEU A 131 9.90 -15.73 23.81
N GLU A 132 10.95 -16.53 24.02
CA GLU A 132 11.88 -16.94 22.96
C GLU A 132 11.28 -18.02 22.06
N ASP A 133 10.56 -18.98 22.63
CA ASP A 133 10.14 -20.18 21.90
C ASP A 133 8.78 -20.03 21.24
N HIS A 134 7.93 -19.15 21.78
CA HIS A 134 6.56 -18.97 21.31
C HIS A 134 6.29 -17.55 20.79
N ILE A 135 6.43 -16.52 21.63
CA ILE A 135 5.98 -15.16 21.28
C ILE A 135 6.89 -14.54 20.21
N ALA A 136 8.19 -14.38 20.50
CA ALA A 136 9.13 -13.76 19.58
C ALA A 136 9.31 -14.57 18.29
N LYS A 137 9.08 -15.88 18.35
CA LYS A 137 9.21 -16.77 17.18
C LYS A 137 8.00 -16.72 16.25
N TYR A 138 6.77 -16.54 16.73
CA TYR A 138 5.56 -16.67 15.90
C TYR A 138 4.64 -15.43 15.86
N CYS A 139 4.72 -14.52 16.83
CA CYS A 139 3.85 -13.35 16.92
C CYS A 139 4.39 -12.14 16.12
N HIS A 140 4.38 -12.27 14.79
CA HIS A 140 4.88 -11.26 13.84
C HIS A 140 3.78 -10.46 13.14
N SER A 141 4.08 -9.21 12.77
CA SER A 141 3.19 -8.33 11.99
C SER A 141 3.17 -8.65 10.49
N PHE A 142 4.25 -9.21 9.96
CA PHE A 142 4.49 -9.35 8.51
C PHE A 142 4.45 -7.99 7.76
N SER A 143 4.91 -6.92 8.41
CA SER A 143 4.94 -5.56 7.84
C SER A 143 5.65 -5.44 6.48
N ALA A 144 6.63 -6.30 6.20
CA ALA A 144 7.32 -6.37 4.90
C ALA A 144 6.36 -6.62 3.72
N GLU A 145 5.24 -7.32 3.95
CA GLU A 145 4.24 -7.62 2.91
C GLU A 145 3.38 -6.41 2.52
N ALA A 146 3.46 -5.33 3.31
CA ALA A 146 2.77 -4.08 3.03
C ALA A 146 3.39 -3.33 1.84
N GLU A 147 4.63 -3.65 1.40
CA GLU A 147 5.26 -3.03 0.22
C GLU A 147 5.20 -1.49 0.25
N GLU A 148 5.55 -0.88 1.39
CA GLU A 148 5.49 0.57 1.64
C GLU A 148 4.07 1.17 1.67
N CYS A 149 3.03 0.35 1.56
CA CYS A 149 1.67 0.81 1.78
C CYS A 149 1.50 1.26 3.23
N ASP A 150 1.07 2.50 3.40
CA ASP A 150 0.68 3.05 4.70
C ASP A 150 -0.63 2.39 5.19
N ILE A 151 -0.49 1.34 6.00
CA ILE A 151 -1.58 0.55 6.58
C ILE A 151 -1.50 0.67 8.10
N ARG A 152 -2.54 1.27 8.69
CA ARG A 152 -2.51 1.74 10.06
C ARG A 152 -2.41 0.59 11.06
N CYS A 153 -3.25 -0.44 10.94
CA CYS A 153 -3.22 -1.55 11.90
C CYS A 153 -1.90 -2.33 11.88
N VAL A 154 -1.21 -2.38 10.73
CA VAL A 154 0.09 -3.04 10.56
C VAL A 154 1.16 -2.27 11.32
N GLN A 155 1.23 -0.95 11.12
CA GLN A 155 2.18 -0.08 11.82
C GLN A 155 1.94 -0.04 13.33
N GLU A 156 0.67 0.10 13.77
CA GLU A 156 0.32 0.07 15.19
C GLU A 156 0.78 -1.23 15.84
N TYR A 157 0.59 -2.37 15.18
CA TYR A 157 0.99 -3.66 15.73
C TYR A 157 2.52 -3.81 15.79
N GLU A 158 3.25 -3.41 14.76
CA GLU A 158 4.72 -3.43 14.74
C GLU A 158 5.35 -2.53 15.82
N ASN A 159 4.78 -1.33 16.00
CA ASN A 159 5.20 -0.40 17.04
C ASN A 159 4.98 -1.00 18.44
N ASN A 160 3.83 -1.67 18.65
CA ASN A 160 3.54 -2.35 19.90
C ASN A 160 4.50 -3.52 20.17
N ILE A 161 4.81 -4.34 19.15
CA ILE A 161 5.83 -5.41 19.25
C ILE A 161 7.16 -4.85 19.74
N THR A 162 7.63 -3.77 19.12
CA THR A 162 8.91 -3.12 19.47
C THR A 162 8.88 -2.60 20.91
N ARG A 163 7.77 -1.99 21.32
CA ARG A 163 7.57 -1.50 22.69
C ARG A 163 7.57 -2.64 23.71
N TRP A 164 6.78 -3.70 23.50
CA TRP A 164 6.73 -4.83 24.43
C TRP A 164 8.08 -5.52 24.55
N ARG A 165 8.79 -5.74 23.44
CA ARG A 165 10.13 -6.33 23.44
C ARG A 165 11.12 -5.51 24.27
N THR A 166 11.08 -4.18 24.13
CA THR A 166 11.93 -3.27 24.90
C THR A 166 11.61 -3.35 26.38
N VAL A 167 10.33 -3.21 26.76
CA VAL A 167 9.90 -3.27 28.17
C VAL A 167 10.27 -4.60 28.82
N VAL A 168 10.06 -5.72 28.13
CA VAL A 168 10.38 -7.06 28.64
C VAL A 168 11.89 -7.23 28.84
N ARG A 169 12.70 -6.84 27.86
CA ARG A 169 14.17 -6.91 27.94
C ARG A 169 14.68 -6.05 29.10
N ASP A 170 14.22 -4.80 29.19
CA ASP A 170 14.68 -3.88 30.23
C ASP A 170 14.24 -4.36 31.63
N SER A 171 13.08 -5.01 31.72
CA SER A 171 12.61 -5.64 32.98
C SER A 171 13.42 -6.88 33.37
N PHE A 172 13.85 -7.70 32.42
CA PHE A 172 14.78 -8.80 32.69
C PHE A 172 16.16 -8.29 33.13
N ALA A 173 16.66 -7.23 32.51
CA ALA A 173 17.93 -6.60 32.92
C ALA A 173 17.84 -6.06 34.37
N LEU A 174 16.76 -5.35 34.70
CA LEU A 174 16.51 -4.88 36.05
C LEU A 174 16.39 -6.04 37.06
N LEU A 175 15.74 -7.14 36.67
CA LEU A 175 15.67 -8.34 37.50
C LEU A 175 17.08 -8.86 37.80
N ASP A 176 17.95 -8.98 36.80
CA ASP A 176 19.32 -9.44 36.97
C ASP A 176 20.15 -8.52 37.89
N ASP A 177 19.98 -7.20 37.79
CA ASP A 177 20.64 -6.22 38.67
C ASP A 177 20.19 -6.35 40.14
N ILE A 178 18.90 -6.58 40.39
CA ILE A 178 18.40 -6.81 41.76
C ILE A 178 18.87 -8.16 42.29
N LEU A 179 18.90 -9.21 41.46
CA LEU A 179 19.44 -10.51 41.87
C LEU A 179 20.92 -10.43 42.24
N LYS A 180 21.69 -9.60 41.53
CA LYS A 180 23.08 -9.30 41.92
C LYS A 180 23.14 -8.59 43.27
N SER A 181 22.26 -7.61 43.52
CA SER A 181 22.17 -6.92 44.81
C SER A 181 21.80 -7.85 45.97
N ILE A 182 20.95 -8.85 45.75
CA ILE A 182 20.64 -9.90 46.74
C ILE A 182 21.89 -10.72 47.07
N LYS A 183 22.62 -11.17 46.04
CA LYS A 183 23.87 -11.93 46.22
C LYS A 183 24.95 -11.12 46.94
N GLU A 184 25.04 -9.82 46.68
CA GLU A 184 25.97 -8.92 47.37
C GLU A 184 25.57 -8.64 48.82
N ALA A 185 24.27 -8.58 49.12
CA ALA A 185 23.77 -8.44 50.49
C ALA A 185 23.91 -9.73 51.32
N GLY A 186 23.93 -10.90 50.67
CA GLY A 186 24.07 -12.20 51.33
C GLY A 186 25.03 -13.14 50.61
N PRO A 187 26.34 -12.84 50.54
CA PRO A 187 27.33 -13.71 49.88
C PRO A 187 27.58 -15.02 50.63
N THR A 188 27.17 -15.08 51.89
CA THR A 188 27.10 -16.27 52.74
C THR A 188 25.71 -16.30 53.38
N PHE A 189 25.26 -17.48 53.82
CA PHE A 189 23.96 -17.57 54.49
C PHE A 189 23.93 -16.79 55.82
N GLU A 190 25.07 -16.71 56.51
CA GLU A 190 25.23 -15.86 57.68
C GLU A 190 24.96 -14.38 57.36
N ASN A 191 25.59 -13.84 56.32
CA ASN A 191 25.33 -12.47 55.86
C ASN A 191 23.90 -12.26 55.36
N TYR A 192 23.28 -13.29 54.79
CA TYR A 192 21.87 -13.27 54.41
C TYR A 192 20.96 -13.07 55.63
N VAL A 193 21.24 -13.73 56.75
CA VAL A 193 20.47 -13.59 58.00
C VAL A 193 20.78 -12.25 58.68
N LEU A 194 22.05 -11.81 58.70
CA LEU A 194 22.43 -10.51 59.26
C LEU A 194 21.84 -9.32 58.49
N ASN A 195 21.72 -9.43 57.16
CA ASN A 195 21.14 -8.39 56.30
C ASN A 195 19.71 -8.71 55.86
N TYR A 196 18.97 -9.48 56.66
CA TYR A 196 17.71 -10.07 56.23
C TYR A 196 16.66 -9.06 55.77
N ASP A 197 16.50 -7.93 56.45
CA ASP A 197 15.56 -6.89 56.04
C ASP A 197 15.88 -6.34 54.64
N LYS A 198 17.17 -6.14 54.35
CA LYS A 198 17.65 -5.70 53.04
C LYS A 198 17.41 -6.77 51.97
N VAL A 199 17.65 -8.04 52.30
CA VAL A 199 17.39 -9.15 51.38
C VAL A 199 15.88 -9.31 51.11
N LEU A 200 15.04 -9.22 52.15
CA LEU A 200 13.59 -9.25 52.01
C LEU A 200 13.06 -8.10 51.17
N HIS A 201 13.63 -6.90 51.35
CA HIS A 201 13.31 -5.75 50.51
C HIS A 201 13.60 -6.04 49.03
N TYR A 202 14.80 -6.54 48.71
CA TYR A 202 15.11 -6.89 47.32
C TYR A 202 14.27 -8.04 46.77
N MET A 203 13.98 -9.06 47.57
CA MET A 203 13.06 -10.13 47.18
C MET A 203 11.66 -9.57 46.87
N HIS A 204 11.20 -8.57 47.63
CA HIS A 204 9.94 -7.89 47.34
C HIS A 204 9.99 -7.17 45.98
N LEU A 205 11.07 -6.43 45.70
CA LEU A 205 11.26 -5.74 44.42
C LEU A 205 11.27 -6.73 43.24
N VAL A 206 11.89 -7.90 43.40
CA VAL A 206 11.83 -8.98 42.40
C VAL A 206 10.38 -9.38 42.10
N LEU A 207 9.56 -9.60 43.13
CA LEU A 207 8.16 -9.95 42.95
C LEU A 207 7.35 -8.85 42.26
N GLU A 208 7.73 -7.58 42.43
CA GLU A 208 7.12 -6.44 41.74
C GLU A 208 7.57 -6.30 40.28
N ILE A 209 8.74 -6.83 39.92
CA ILE A 209 9.25 -6.82 38.53
C ILE A 209 8.54 -7.88 37.67
N PHE A 210 8.23 -9.06 38.21
CA PHE A 210 7.58 -10.10 37.41
C PHE A 210 6.31 -9.62 36.67
N PRO A 211 5.37 -8.87 37.28
CA PRO A 211 4.26 -8.24 36.56
C PRO A 211 4.67 -7.36 35.39
N ARG A 212 5.82 -6.66 35.48
CA ARG A 212 6.36 -5.83 34.38
C ARG A 212 6.89 -6.67 33.22
N ILE A 213 7.17 -7.95 33.44
CA ILE A 213 7.56 -8.91 32.40
C ILE A 213 6.31 -9.59 31.84
N TYR A 214 5.50 -10.23 32.67
CA TYR A 214 4.43 -11.09 32.18
C TYR A 214 3.21 -10.32 31.65
N ASN A 215 2.94 -9.09 32.08
CA ASN A 215 1.82 -8.30 31.54
C ASN A 215 2.05 -7.87 30.08
N PRO A 216 3.22 -7.28 29.71
CA PRO A 216 3.53 -7.05 28.30
C PRO A 216 3.49 -8.31 27.42
N LEU A 217 3.90 -9.46 27.95
CA LEU A 217 3.81 -10.73 27.22
C LEU A 217 2.34 -11.15 27.01
N LYS A 218 1.46 -11.01 28.02
CA LYS A 218 0.01 -11.22 27.87
C LYS A 218 -0.58 -10.29 26.81
N ASP A 219 -0.29 -9.00 26.92
CA ASP A 219 -0.77 -7.98 25.98
C ASP A 219 -0.34 -8.29 24.54
N TRP A 220 0.91 -8.74 24.36
CA TRP A 220 1.42 -9.13 23.04
C TRP A 220 0.64 -10.32 22.47
N VAL A 221 0.43 -11.39 23.24
CA VAL A 221 -0.34 -12.56 22.78
C VAL A 221 -1.78 -12.18 22.46
N THR A 222 -2.45 -11.43 23.32
CA THR A 222 -3.83 -10.98 23.11
C THR A 222 -3.96 -10.07 21.89
N ALA A 223 -3.02 -9.15 21.69
CA ALA A 223 -3.01 -8.30 20.52
C ALA A 223 -2.75 -9.09 19.22
N ASP A 224 -1.86 -10.09 19.27
CA ASP A 224 -1.60 -10.99 18.14
C ASP A 224 -2.86 -11.79 17.75
N GLU A 225 -3.60 -12.27 18.75
CA GLU A 225 -4.88 -12.96 18.54
C GLU A 225 -5.91 -12.08 17.84
N ALA A 226 -6.07 -10.84 18.31
CA ALA A 226 -7.00 -9.88 17.72
C ALA A 226 -6.54 -9.35 16.36
N TYR A 227 -5.25 -9.45 16.01
CA TYR A 227 -4.66 -8.82 14.83
C TYR A 227 -5.30 -9.29 13.52
N ALA A 228 -5.58 -10.60 13.38
CA ALA A 228 -6.22 -11.14 12.18
C ALA A 228 -7.63 -10.59 11.93
N ARG A 229 -8.34 -10.19 13.00
CA ARG A 229 -9.64 -9.51 12.92
C ARG A 229 -9.47 -8.04 12.55
N LYS A 230 -8.52 -7.33 13.17
CA LYS A 230 -8.20 -5.93 12.83
C LYS A 230 -7.83 -5.76 11.35
N LEU A 231 -7.01 -6.66 10.81
CA LEU A 231 -6.69 -6.70 9.38
C LEU A 231 -7.93 -6.86 8.49
N GLN A 232 -8.88 -7.69 8.91
CA GLN A 232 -10.14 -7.89 8.18
C GLN A 232 -11.04 -6.65 8.25
N ASP A 233 -11.14 -6.02 9.41
CA ASP A 233 -11.96 -4.84 9.63
C ASP A 233 -11.43 -3.65 8.81
N GLU A 234 -10.12 -3.40 8.83
CA GLU A 234 -9.50 -2.36 7.99
C GLU A 234 -9.62 -2.69 6.49
N ALA A 235 -9.50 -3.96 6.09
CA ALA A 235 -9.72 -4.36 4.70
C ALA A 235 -11.17 -4.12 4.24
N ASN A 236 -12.14 -4.36 5.11
CA ASN A 236 -13.55 -4.08 4.85
C ASN A 236 -13.82 -2.57 4.76
N GLU A 237 -13.18 -1.77 5.61
CA GLU A 237 -13.28 -0.31 5.57
C GLU A 237 -12.69 0.27 4.27
N ILE A 238 -11.48 -0.15 3.89
CA ILE A 238 -10.85 0.25 2.63
C ILE A 238 -11.70 -0.20 1.45
N LEU A 239 -12.29 -1.40 1.48
CA LEU A 239 -13.18 -1.86 0.43
C LEU A 239 -14.41 -0.96 0.26
N ARG A 240 -15.06 -0.55 1.36
CA ARG A 240 -16.21 0.38 1.32
C ARG A 240 -15.80 1.73 0.72
N ARG A 241 -14.66 2.29 1.16
CA ARG A 241 -14.13 3.55 0.60
C ARG A 241 -13.80 3.41 -0.89
N LYS A 242 -13.20 2.29 -1.30
CA LYS A 242 -12.88 2.01 -2.72
C LYS A 242 -14.13 1.99 -3.60
N VAL A 243 -15.21 1.37 -3.12
CA VAL A 243 -16.50 1.36 -3.84
C VAL A 243 -17.03 2.78 -4.01
N GLN A 244 -16.97 3.60 -2.96
CA GLN A 244 -17.38 5.00 -3.01
C GLN A 244 -16.54 5.80 -4.02
N VAL A 245 -15.20 5.73 -3.94
CA VAL A 245 -14.29 6.40 -4.87
C VAL A 245 -14.52 5.93 -6.31
N THR A 246 -14.81 4.65 -6.53
CA THR A 246 -15.12 4.12 -7.87
C THR A 246 -16.41 4.75 -8.43
N GLU A 247 -17.46 4.89 -7.62
CA GLU A 247 -18.69 5.55 -8.04
C GLU A 247 -18.48 7.05 -8.29
N ASP A 248 -17.69 7.73 -7.45
CA ASP A 248 -17.34 9.14 -7.63
C ASP A 248 -16.46 9.36 -8.88
N THR A 249 -15.55 8.42 -9.18
CA THR A 249 -14.78 8.40 -10.42
C THR A 249 -15.70 8.33 -11.62
N ARG A 250 -16.67 7.40 -11.61
CA ARG A 250 -17.64 7.22 -12.70
C ARG A 250 -18.48 8.49 -12.92
N ARG A 251 -18.99 9.09 -11.84
CA ARG A 251 -19.76 10.35 -11.90
C ARG A 251 -18.93 11.51 -12.44
N THR A 252 -17.68 11.63 -12.01
CA THR A 252 -16.78 12.70 -12.44
C THR A 252 -16.34 12.51 -13.89
N MET A 253 -16.14 11.27 -14.32
CA MET A 253 -15.82 10.92 -15.71
C MET A 253 -16.95 11.33 -16.66
N LEU A 254 -18.21 11.01 -16.34
CA LEU A 254 -19.36 11.44 -17.13
C LEU A 254 -19.44 12.97 -17.24
N ARG A 255 -19.21 13.70 -16.14
CA ARG A 255 -19.16 15.17 -16.14
C ARG A 255 -18.01 15.71 -17.00
N ALA A 256 -16.84 15.08 -16.97
CA ALA A 256 -15.70 15.47 -17.78
C ALA A 256 -15.98 15.26 -19.28
N GLU A 257 -16.64 14.16 -19.66
CA GLU A 257 -17.07 13.89 -21.04
C GLU A 257 -18.12 14.87 -21.55
N ASP A 258 -19.10 15.20 -20.71
CA ASP A 258 -20.09 16.25 -21.00
C ASP A 258 -19.42 17.60 -21.24
N MET A 259 -18.43 17.95 -20.41
CA MET A 259 -17.67 19.19 -20.58
C MET A 259 -16.82 19.19 -21.84
N LYS A 260 -16.13 18.09 -22.17
CA LYS A 260 -15.42 17.95 -23.45
C LYS A 260 -16.36 18.13 -24.64
N SER A 261 -17.56 17.57 -24.56
CA SER A 261 -18.59 17.75 -25.59
C SER A 261 -19.03 19.21 -25.73
N LYS A 262 -19.18 19.94 -24.62
CA LYS A 262 -19.47 21.39 -24.62
C LYS A 262 -18.32 22.21 -25.21
N VAL A 263 -17.07 21.88 -24.88
CA VAL A 263 -15.88 22.53 -25.49
C VAL A 263 -15.88 22.33 -27.00
N SER A 264 -16.09 21.10 -27.48
CA SER A 264 -16.17 20.82 -28.92
C SER A 264 -17.27 21.62 -29.62
N ARG A 265 -18.47 21.73 -29.01
CA ARG A 265 -19.59 22.52 -29.56
C ARG A 265 -19.27 24.02 -29.60
N THR A 266 -18.71 24.57 -28.54
CA THR A 266 -18.34 26.00 -28.47
C THR A 266 -17.21 26.34 -29.44
N HIS A 267 -16.20 25.46 -29.57
CA HIS A 267 -15.14 25.61 -30.55
C HIS A 267 -15.67 25.59 -32.00
N HIS A 268 -16.59 24.67 -32.31
CA HIS A 268 -17.25 24.62 -33.62
C HIS A 268 -18.06 25.90 -33.92
N GLN A 269 -18.80 26.41 -32.94
CA GLN A 269 -19.52 27.68 -33.07
C GLN A 269 -18.56 28.85 -33.30
N ALA A 270 -17.48 28.96 -32.53
CA ALA A 270 -16.46 29.99 -32.70
C ALA A 270 -15.83 29.92 -34.10
N LYS A 271 -15.54 28.71 -34.60
CA LYS A 271 -15.04 28.48 -35.97
C LYS A 271 -16.02 28.99 -37.03
N LYS A 272 -17.32 28.65 -36.92
CA LYS A 272 -18.36 29.14 -37.85
C LYS A 272 -18.48 30.67 -37.85
N VAL A 273 -18.41 31.30 -36.68
CA VAL A 273 -18.44 32.77 -36.58
C VAL A 273 -17.20 33.38 -37.22
N ARG A 274 -16.02 32.78 -37.00
CA ARG A 274 -14.76 33.20 -37.65
C ARG A 274 -14.84 33.13 -39.18
N GLU A 275 -15.37 32.03 -39.72
CA GLU A 275 -15.55 31.89 -41.18
C GLU A 275 -16.48 32.97 -41.75
N ARG A 276 -17.58 33.30 -41.06
CA ARG A 276 -18.48 34.38 -41.47
C ARG A 276 -17.81 35.75 -41.38
N LEU A 277 -17.04 35.99 -40.31
CA LEU A 277 -16.27 37.22 -40.12
C LEU A 277 -15.26 37.44 -41.25
N VAL A 278 -14.52 36.40 -41.65
CA VAL A 278 -13.57 36.47 -42.77
C VAL A 278 -14.29 36.86 -44.07
N ARG A 279 -15.42 36.22 -44.39
CA ARG A 279 -16.21 36.57 -45.58
C ARG A 279 -16.69 38.02 -45.55
N ALA A 280 -17.22 38.49 -44.41
CA ALA A 280 -17.68 39.87 -44.27
C ALA A 280 -16.51 40.88 -44.37
N MET A 281 -15.32 40.52 -43.89
CA MET A 281 -14.12 41.34 -44.07
C MET A 281 -13.69 41.44 -45.54
N ASP A 282 -13.78 40.35 -46.29
CA ASP A 282 -13.44 40.33 -47.71
C ASP A 282 -14.48 41.09 -48.55
N GLU A 283 -15.76 40.98 -48.22
CA GLU A 283 -16.84 41.76 -48.82
C GLU A 283 -16.66 43.27 -48.55
N ARG A 284 -16.29 43.65 -47.32
CA ARG A 284 -15.95 45.05 -46.99
C ARG A 284 -14.80 45.57 -47.85
N LYS A 285 -13.74 44.77 -48.04
CA LYS A 285 -12.62 45.13 -48.92
C LYS A 285 -13.08 45.27 -50.37
N PHE A 286 -13.98 44.40 -50.83
CA PHE A 286 -14.55 44.45 -52.17
C PHE A 286 -15.37 45.73 -52.39
N CYS A 287 -16.31 46.07 -51.50
CA CYS A 287 -17.09 47.32 -51.59
C CYS A 287 -16.16 48.55 -51.58
N ARG A 288 -15.12 48.56 -50.73
CA ARG A 288 -14.14 49.65 -50.69
C ARG A 288 -13.39 49.80 -52.02
N ARG A 289 -12.99 48.69 -52.66
CA ARG A 289 -12.35 48.72 -53.98
C ARG A 289 -13.30 49.25 -55.05
N GLN A 290 -14.55 48.80 -55.07
CA GLN A 290 -15.54 49.32 -56.03
C GLN A 290 -15.84 50.80 -55.82
N GLU A 291 -15.94 51.27 -54.56
CA GLU A 291 -16.11 52.69 -54.23
C GLU A 291 -14.96 53.52 -54.81
N MET A 292 -13.70 53.09 -54.62
CA MET A 292 -12.52 53.76 -55.19
C MET A 292 -12.57 53.81 -56.72
N VAL A 293 -12.92 52.70 -57.38
CA VAL A 293 -13.04 52.67 -58.85
C VAL A 293 -14.11 53.65 -59.36
N LEU A 294 -15.25 53.75 -58.67
CA LEU A 294 -16.28 54.71 -59.03
C LEU A 294 -15.84 56.16 -58.78
N VAL A 295 -15.07 56.42 -57.73
CA VAL A 295 -14.49 57.75 -57.46
C VAL A 295 -13.50 58.14 -58.56
N ASP A 296 -12.59 57.24 -58.94
CA ASP A 296 -11.61 57.47 -60.00
C ASP A 296 -12.27 57.66 -61.37
N ASN A 297 -13.33 56.90 -61.67
CA ASN A 297 -14.07 57.09 -62.90
C ASN A 297 -14.87 58.41 -62.89
N ALA A 298 -15.41 58.80 -61.72
CA ALA A 298 -16.18 60.04 -61.60
C ALA A 298 -15.28 61.26 -61.80
N SER A 299 -14.07 61.24 -61.24
CA SER A 299 -13.08 62.31 -61.47
C SER A 299 -12.68 62.41 -62.95
N LYS A 300 -12.50 61.28 -63.65
CA LYS A 300 -12.26 61.27 -65.10
C LYS A 300 -13.42 61.89 -65.89
N LEU A 301 -14.66 61.51 -65.58
CA LEU A 301 -15.85 62.10 -66.22
C LEU A 301 -15.99 63.60 -65.92
N GLU A 302 -15.66 64.04 -64.71
CA GLU A 302 -15.66 65.47 -64.35
C GLU A 302 -14.64 66.26 -65.19
N ILE A 303 -13.44 65.70 -65.43
CA ILE A 303 -12.43 66.28 -66.32
C ILE A 303 -12.94 66.32 -67.77
N GLU A 304 -13.53 65.23 -68.27
CA GLU A 304 -14.11 65.17 -69.63
C GLU A 304 -15.25 66.19 -69.81
N ILE A 305 -16.15 66.32 -68.83
CA ILE A 305 -17.21 67.34 -68.82
C ILE A 305 -16.59 68.73 -68.84
N ALA A 306 -15.57 69.00 -68.02
CA ALA A 306 -14.91 70.30 -68.00
C ALA A 306 -14.19 70.62 -69.33
N GLN A 307 -13.62 69.62 -69.99
CA GLN A 307 -13.05 69.78 -71.33
C GLN A 307 -14.14 70.05 -72.38
N LYS A 308 -15.24 69.29 -72.36
CA LYS A 308 -16.36 69.49 -73.30
C LYS A 308 -17.08 70.82 -73.11
N LYS A 309 -17.16 71.32 -71.87
CA LYS A 309 -17.66 72.68 -71.58
C LYS A 309 -16.77 73.73 -72.24
N ARG A 310 -15.44 73.60 -72.12
CA ARG A 310 -14.49 74.48 -72.82
C ARG A 310 -14.64 74.40 -74.35
N GLU A 311 -14.73 73.20 -74.92
CA GLU A 311 -14.93 73.02 -76.38
C GLU A 311 -16.26 73.64 -76.87
N LEU A 312 -17.33 73.53 -76.07
CA LEU A 312 -18.61 74.19 -76.34
C LEU A 312 -18.49 75.71 -76.26
N ASP A 313 -17.85 76.24 -75.21
CA ASP A 313 -17.62 77.66 -75.02
C ASP A 313 -16.77 78.25 -76.16
N GLU A 314 -15.74 77.52 -76.61
CA GLU A 314 -14.92 77.87 -77.77
C GLU A 314 -15.75 77.91 -79.07
N CYS A 315 -16.61 76.91 -79.31
CA CYS A 315 -17.52 76.89 -80.48
C CYS A 315 -18.52 78.05 -80.45
N LEU A 316 -19.07 78.37 -79.28
CA LEU A 316 -19.98 79.50 -79.10
C LEU A 316 -19.23 80.83 -79.27
N HIS A 317 -18.00 80.94 -78.77
CA HIS A 317 -17.16 82.12 -78.96
C HIS A 317 -16.81 82.33 -80.44
N GLU A 318 -16.45 81.26 -81.18
CA GLU A 318 -16.24 81.31 -82.64
C GLU A 318 -17.50 81.76 -83.41
N TYR A 319 -18.68 81.38 -82.94
CA TYR A 319 -19.96 81.82 -83.48
C TYR A 319 -20.20 83.32 -83.25
N TYR A 320 -19.86 83.85 -82.08
CA TYR A 320 -20.14 85.26 -81.72
C TYR A 320 -19.09 86.27 -82.23
N THR A 321 -17.86 85.86 -82.53
CA THR A 321 -16.74 86.80 -82.80
C THR A 321 -16.33 86.95 -84.27
N ARG A 322 -16.71 86.04 -85.19
CA ARG A 322 -16.28 86.12 -86.60
C ARG A 322 -17.28 86.88 -87.48
N GLN A 323 -16.89 88.08 -87.95
CA GLN A 323 -17.76 89.04 -88.65
C GLN A 323 -17.94 88.84 -90.17
N ILE A 324 -17.28 87.89 -90.84
CA ILE A 324 -17.47 87.65 -92.28
C ILE A 324 -17.32 86.14 -92.55
N ASN A 325 -18.42 85.41 -92.87
CA ASN A 325 -18.42 84.11 -93.58
C ASN A 325 -19.84 83.56 -93.85
N SER A 326 -19.96 82.67 -94.86
CA SER A 326 -21.22 82.19 -95.46
C SER A 326 -22.14 81.38 -94.55
N ASP A 327 -23.44 81.30 -94.88
CA ASP A 327 -24.49 80.52 -94.17
C ASP A 327 -24.08 79.05 -93.89
N SER A 328 -23.25 78.48 -94.77
CA SER A 328 -22.70 77.12 -94.59
C SER A 328 -21.74 76.96 -93.39
N PHE A 329 -21.11 78.05 -92.96
CA PHE A 329 -20.21 78.09 -91.80
C PHE A 329 -21.02 78.12 -90.49
N TYR A 330 -22.04 78.98 -90.42
CA TYR A 330 -22.94 79.09 -89.27
C TYR A 330 -23.64 77.77 -88.95
N ARG A 331 -24.19 77.09 -89.97
CA ARG A 331 -24.80 75.76 -89.77
C ARG A 331 -23.81 74.73 -89.25
N ARG A 332 -22.53 74.78 -89.66
CA ARG A 332 -21.48 73.85 -89.19
C ARG A 332 -21.04 74.10 -87.76
N VAL A 333 -20.94 75.37 -87.34
CA VAL A 333 -20.57 75.73 -85.97
C VAL A 333 -21.73 75.44 -85.01
N MET A 334 -22.96 75.78 -85.39
CA MET A 334 -24.15 75.45 -84.60
C MET A 334 -24.39 73.94 -84.51
N ALA A 335 -24.21 73.18 -85.60
CA ALA A 335 -24.28 71.71 -85.55
C ALA A 335 -23.25 71.12 -84.59
N ARG A 336 -22.01 71.65 -84.58
CA ARG A 336 -20.97 71.25 -83.63
C ARG A 336 -21.30 71.62 -82.18
N ALA A 337 -21.82 72.82 -81.95
CA ALA A 337 -22.30 73.24 -80.64
C ALA A 337 -23.45 72.35 -80.13
N THR A 338 -24.42 72.00 -80.99
CA THR A 338 -25.50 71.07 -80.62
C THR A 338 -24.98 69.67 -80.31
N THR A 339 -24.00 69.15 -81.07
CA THR A 339 -23.39 67.86 -80.75
C THR A 339 -22.62 67.89 -79.43
N HIS A 340 -21.88 68.97 -79.14
CA HIS A 340 -21.19 69.13 -77.86
C HIS A 340 -22.18 69.28 -76.68
N GLN A 341 -23.31 69.94 -76.88
CA GLN A 341 -24.39 70.05 -75.90
C GLN A 341 -25.03 68.68 -75.59
N GLU A 342 -25.30 67.87 -76.61
CA GLU A 342 -25.83 66.51 -76.45
C GLU A 342 -24.82 65.58 -75.77
N GLU A 343 -23.53 65.66 -76.14
CA GLU A 343 -22.45 64.93 -75.49
C GLU A 343 -22.32 65.33 -74.01
N LEU A 344 -22.37 66.62 -73.70
CA LEU A 344 -22.37 67.12 -72.31
C LEU A 344 -23.54 66.57 -71.51
N SER A 345 -24.76 66.62 -72.06
CA SER A 345 -25.94 66.06 -71.39
C SER A 345 -25.80 64.55 -71.12
N LYS A 346 -25.21 63.80 -72.07
CA LYS A 346 -24.91 62.37 -71.89
C LYS A 346 -23.85 62.13 -70.80
N LEU A 347 -22.79 62.93 -70.79
CA LEU A 347 -21.71 62.83 -69.78
C LEU A 347 -22.21 63.21 -68.38
N GLU A 348 -22.99 64.28 -68.25
CA GLU A 348 -23.59 64.72 -66.98
C GLU A 348 -24.56 63.66 -66.43
N LYS A 349 -25.44 63.09 -67.28
CA LYS A 349 -26.30 61.95 -66.88
C LYS A 349 -25.49 60.73 -66.44
N ARG A 350 -24.36 60.46 -67.10
CA ARG A 350 -23.47 59.35 -66.74
C ARG A 350 -22.78 59.61 -65.39
N LEU A 351 -22.35 60.84 -65.13
CA LEU A 351 -21.78 61.25 -63.85
C LEU A 351 -22.80 61.12 -62.71
N ASP A 352 -24.03 61.58 -62.90
CA ASP A 352 -25.09 61.47 -61.90
C ASP A 352 -25.43 60.01 -61.57
N ASN A 353 -25.54 59.16 -62.60
CA ASN A 353 -25.70 57.71 -62.41
C ASN A 353 -24.52 57.10 -61.62
N MET A 354 -23.29 57.56 -61.87
CA MET A 354 -22.12 57.11 -61.12
C MET A 354 -22.12 57.60 -59.67
N ARG A 355 -22.54 58.83 -59.40
CA ARG A 355 -22.71 59.36 -58.03
C ARG A 355 -23.78 58.58 -57.26
N LEU A 356 -24.90 58.24 -57.91
CA LEU A 356 -25.93 57.38 -57.32
C LEU A 356 -25.38 55.98 -56.99
N ASN A 357 -24.66 55.35 -57.92
CA ASN A 357 -24.02 54.06 -57.70
C ASN A 357 -22.99 54.11 -56.56
N MET A 358 -22.19 55.17 -56.50
CA MET A 358 -21.23 55.40 -55.40
C MET A 358 -21.96 55.53 -54.05
N GLY A 359 -23.07 56.26 -54.01
CA GLY A 359 -23.93 56.36 -52.83
C GLY A 359 -24.48 54.99 -52.39
N ARG A 360 -24.88 54.14 -53.33
CA ARG A 360 -25.33 52.76 -53.05
C ARG A 360 -24.21 51.91 -52.46
N ILE A 361 -23.03 51.88 -53.08
CA ILE A 361 -21.87 51.10 -52.61
C ILE A 361 -21.40 51.59 -51.24
N LYS A 362 -21.43 52.90 -50.99
CA LYS A 362 -21.09 53.48 -49.68
C LYS A 362 -22.05 53.01 -48.58
N LYS A 363 -23.36 52.95 -48.86
CA LYS A 363 -24.35 52.40 -47.92
C LYS A 363 -24.13 50.91 -47.66
N GLU A 364 -23.84 50.13 -48.72
CA GLU A 364 -23.52 48.70 -48.63
C GLU A 364 -22.26 48.48 -47.77
N ARG A 365 -21.17 49.22 -48.03
CA ARG A 365 -19.93 49.16 -47.23
C ARG A 365 -20.18 49.42 -45.76
N LEU A 366 -21.00 50.43 -45.42
CA LEU A 366 -21.36 50.74 -44.03
C LEU A 366 -22.19 49.63 -43.39
N SER A 367 -23.10 49.00 -44.15
CA SER A 367 -23.86 47.83 -43.71
C SER A 367 -22.93 46.65 -43.37
N VAL A 368 -22.03 46.30 -44.29
CA VAL A 368 -21.05 45.23 -44.09
C VAL A 368 -20.10 45.57 -42.92
N GLN A 369 -19.71 46.83 -42.74
CA GLN A 369 -18.90 47.25 -41.60
C GLN A 369 -19.60 47.02 -40.25
N LYS A 370 -20.92 47.27 -40.15
CA LYS A 370 -21.69 46.96 -38.95
C LYS A 370 -21.74 45.46 -38.70
N GLU A 371 -21.91 44.65 -39.74
CA GLU A 371 -21.92 43.19 -39.62
C GLU A 371 -20.54 42.64 -39.21
N VAL A 372 -19.44 43.17 -39.76
CA VAL A 372 -18.06 42.84 -39.32
C VAL A 372 -17.90 43.11 -37.82
N HIS A 373 -18.31 44.29 -37.34
CA HIS A 373 -18.17 44.63 -35.91
C HIS A 373 -18.99 43.69 -35.01
N LYS A 374 -20.22 43.35 -35.43
CA LYS A 374 -21.08 42.39 -34.74
C LYS A 374 -20.45 41.00 -34.71
N LEU A 375 -19.97 40.49 -35.85
CA LEU A 375 -19.31 39.18 -35.95
C LEU A 375 -18.01 39.13 -35.15
N GLN A 376 -17.22 40.20 -35.14
CA GLN A 376 -16.00 40.32 -34.33
C GLN A 376 -16.33 40.19 -32.84
N THR A 377 -17.31 40.96 -32.36
CA THR A 377 -17.74 40.92 -30.95
C THR A 377 -18.27 39.54 -30.56
N MET A 378 -19.03 38.88 -31.44
CA MET A 378 -19.50 37.51 -31.22
C MET A 378 -18.34 36.52 -31.18
N PHE A 379 -17.37 36.64 -32.09
CA PHE A 379 -16.18 35.78 -32.12
C PHE A 379 -15.37 35.91 -30.83
N ASP A 380 -15.09 37.13 -30.38
CA ASP A 380 -14.29 37.37 -29.18
C ASP A 380 -14.99 36.80 -27.92
N ARG A 381 -16.32 36.96 -27.82
CA ARG A 381 -17.11 36.36 -26.73
C ARG A 381 -17.10 34.83 -26.78
N SER A 382 -17.32 34.24 -27.95
CA SER A 382 -17.29 32.78 -28.13
C SER A 382 -15.90 32.21 -27.88
N SER A 383 -14.84 32.91 -28.27
CA SER A 383 -13.45 32.50 -28.03
C SER A 383 -13.12 32.50 -26.54
N LYS A 384 -13.48 33.57 -25.80
CA LYS A 384 -13.31 33.61 -24.34
C LYS A 384 -14.11 32.52 -23.63
N ALA A 385 -15.37 32.31 -24.02
CA ALA A 385 -16.20 31.25 -23.47
C ALA A 385 -15.61 29.86 -23.73
N GLY A 386 -15.05 29.63 -24.93
CA GLY A 386 -14.36 28.39 -25.28
C GLY A 386 -13.10 28.16 -24.43
N GLY A 387 -12.31 29.21 -24.18
CA GLY A 387 -11.13 29.14 -23.30
C GLY A 387 -11.49 28.74 -21.86
N LEU A 388 -12.50 29.39 -21.27
CA LEU A 388 -12.98 29.05 -19.92
C LEU A 388 -13.52 27.61 -19.84
N ALA A 389 -14.29 27.18 -20.85
CA ALA A 389 -14.80 25.82 -20.91
C ALA A 389 -13.66 24.77 -21.04
N CYS A 390 -12.57 25.10 -21.74
CA CYS A 390 -11.40 24.22 -21.85
C CYS A 390 -10.71 24.03 -20.51
N LEU A 391 -10.47 25.13 -19.77
CA LEU A 391 -9.87 25.08 -18.44
C LEU A 391 -10.71 24.27 -17.45
N ASP A 392 -12.04 24.45 -17.45
CA ASP A 392 -12.93 23.64 -16.61
C ASP A 392 -12.89 22.15 -17.00
N ALA A 393 -12.89 21.84 -18.31
CA ALA A 393 -12.78 20.46 -18.78
C ALA A 393 -11.43 19.80 -18.40
N GLU A 394 -10.34 20.55 -18.43
CA GLU A 394 -9.02 20.11 -17.96
C GLU A 394 -9.04 19.83 -16.45
N GLY A 395 -9.58 20.75 -15.65
CA GLY A 395 -9.74 20.56 -14.20
C GLY A 395 -10.56 19.32 -13.85
N LYS A 396 -11.69 19.08 -14.54
CA LYS A 396 -12.46 17.84 -14.35
C LYS A 396 -11.69 16.60 -14.76
N THR A 397 -10.92 16.66 -15.85
CA THR A 397 -10.09 15.53 -16.29
C THR A 397 -8.98 15.22 -15.29
N GLN A 398 -8.38 16.23 -14.67
CA GLN A 398 -7.39 16.04 -13.62
C GLN A 398 -8.01 15.39 -12.38
N ASN A 399 -9.19 15.86 -11.93
CA ASN A 399 -9.90 15.23 -10.82
C ASN A 399 -10.20 13.74 -11.06
N VAL A 400 -10.51 13.35 -12.31
CA VAL A 400 -10.70 11.92 -12.66
C VAL A 400 -9.40 11.14 -12.48
N ARG A 401 -8.25 11.71 -12.88
CA ARG A 401 -6.93 11.07 -12.68
C ARG A 401 -6.60 10.92 -11.21
N ASP A 402 -6.86 11.94 -10.41
CA ASP A 402 -6.58 11.91 -8.97
C ASP A 402 -7.42 10.82 -8.27
N LEU A 403 -8.71 10.71 -8.60
CA LEU A 403 -9.60 9.65 -8.09
C LEU A 403 -9.18 8.26 -8.59
N GLN A 404 -8.67 8.13 -9.81
CA GLN A 404 -8.15 6.86 -10.34
C GLN A 404 -6.90 6.42 -9.59
N GLU A 405 -5.97 7.34 -9.28
CA GLU A 405 -4.79 7.02 -8.49
C GLU A 405 -5.17 6.66 -7.05
N GLU A 406 -6.10 7.37 -6.43
CA GLU A 406 -6.64 7.00 -5.12
C GLU A 406 -7.24 5.58 -5.12
N ASN A 407 -8.01 5.23 -6.17
CA ASN A 407 -8.60 3.90 -6.32
C ASN A 407 -7.53 2.80 -6.47
N LYS A 408 -6.43 3.10 -7.16
CA LYS A 408 -5.28 2.21 -7.31
C LYS A 408 -4.58 2.01 -5.97
N ILE A 409 -4.25 3.09 -5.25
CA ILE A 409 -3.66 3.03 -3.90
C ILE A 409 -4.52 2.21 -2.95
N MET A 410 -5.85 2.41 -2.94
CA MET A 410 -6.76 1.58 -2.14
C MET A 410 -6.75 0.11 -2.56
N GLY A 411 -6.60 -0.17 -3.86
CA GLY A 411 -6.43 -1.51 -4.39
C GLY A 411 -5.18 -2.20 -3.87
N ASP A 412 -4.05 -1.50 -3.87
CA ASP A 412 -2.76 -2.01 -3.41
C ASP A 412 -2.78 -2.27 -1.90
N LYS A 413 -3.30 -1.33 -1.10
CA LYS A 413 -3.50 -1.51 0.36
C LYS A 413 -4.37 -2.73 0.67
N LEU A 414 -5.45 -2.93 -0.07
CA LEU A 414 -6.37 -4.06 0.14
C LEU A 414 -5.74 -5.40 -0.27
N ALA A 415 -4.90 -5.42 -1.30
CA ALA A 415 -4.12 -6.60 -1.67
C ALA A 415 -3.12 -6.95 -0.55
N ALA A 416 -2.38 -5.97 -0.04
CA ALA A 416 -1.44 -6.14 1.07
C ALA A 416 -2.13 -6.68 2.34
N LEU A 417 -3.24 -6.08 2.78
CA LEU A 417 -4.00 -6.54 3.95
C LEU A 417 -4.45 -8.00 3.82
N ARG A 418 -4.94 -8.39 2.64
CA ARG A 418 -5.37 -9.77 2.37
C ARG A 418 -4.20 -10.75 2.38
N ARG A 419 -3.04 -10.37 1.83
CA ARG A 419 -1.82 -11.18 1.88
C ARG A 419 -1.35 -11.38 3.33
N ILE A 420 -1.18 -10.30 4.08
CA ILE A 420 -0.78 -10.35 5.50
C ILE A 420 -1.71 -11.26 6.30
N ARG A 421 -3.03 -11.05 6.15
CA ARG A 421 -4.02 -11.88 6.84
C ARG A 421 -3.93 -13.35 6.43
N ALA A 422 -3.78 -13.65 5.14
CA ALA A 422 -3.67 -15.01 4.64
C ALA A 422 -2.42 -15.73 5.20
N ILE A 423 -1.28 -15.03 5.23
CA ILE A 423 -0.04 -15.52 5.85
C ILE A 423 -0.27 -15.80 7.34
N LYS A 424 -0.91 -14.87 8.04
CA LYS A 424 -1.12 -14.95 9.50
C LYS A 424 -2.00 -16.13 9.92
N ILE A 425 -3.04 -16.44 9.15
CA ILE A 425 -3.98 -17.53 9.49
C ILE A 425 -3.55 -18.90 8.94
N ASN A 426 -2.61 -18.94 7.99
CA ASN A 426 -2.21 -20.19 7.35
C ASN A 426 -1.32 -21.04 8.29
N PRO A 427 -1.73 -22.29 8.64
CA PRO A 427 -0.92 -23.19 9.46
C PRO A 427 0.46 -23.50 8.86
N GLN A 428 0.58 -23.50 7.53
CA GLN A 428 1.85 -23.77 6.85
C GLN A 428 2.88 -22.67 7.10
N THR A 429 2.46 -21.43 7.32
CA THR A 429 3.35 -20.33 7.70
C THR A 429 4.09 -20.67 9.00
N VAL A 430 3.38 -21.21 9.99
CA VAL A 430 3.96 -21.55 11.30
C VAL A 430 4.96 -22.70 11.17
N LYS A 431 4.64 -23.72 10.37
CA LYS A 431 5.56 -24.82 10.06
C LYS A 431 6.81 -24.35 9.35
N LYS A 432 6.66 -23.42 8.40
CA LYS A 432 7.78 -22.83 7.66
C LYS A 432 8.65 -21.94 8.56
N ILE A 433 8.05 -21.15 9.44
CA ILE A 433 8.79 -20.39 10.48
C ILE A 433 9.52 -21.34 11.43
N TYR A 434 8.93 -22.49 11.77
CA TYR A 434 9.58 -23.49 12.60
C TYR A 434 10.84 -24.07 11.93
N SER A 435 10.75 -24.42 10.64
CA SER A 435 11.85 -25.07 9.90
C SER A 435 12.91 -24.09 9.38
N GLU A 436 12.51 -22.92 8.87
CA GLU A 436 13.40 -21.97 8.19
C GLU A 436 13.73 -20.75 9.05
N GLY A 437 13.03 -20.54 10.17
CA GLY A 437 13.06 -19.29 10.93
C GLY A 437 12.25 -18.17 10.27
N TYR A 438 12.09 -17.07 11.00
CA TYR A 438 11.51 -15.83 10.45
C TYR A 438 12.63 -14.86 10.09
N ILE A 439 12.66 -14.42 8.83
CA ILE A 439 13.60 -13.40 8.35
C ILE A 439 12.78 -12.14 8.02
N PRO A 440 12.95 -11.05 8.79
CA PRO A 440 12.31 -9.77 8.49
C PRO A 440 12.67 -9.30 7.07
N GLY A 441 11.70 -8.80 6.31
CA GLY A 441 11.91 -8.32 4.93
C GLY A 441 11.81 -9.40 3.85
N ARG A 442 11.84 -10.69 4.19
CA ARG A 442 11.57 -11.77 3.23
C ARG A 442 10.07 -11.84 2.94
N LYS A 443 9.69 -11.88 1.67
CA LYS A 443 8.30 -12.09 1.25
C LYS A 443 7.87 -13.54 1.49
N TRP A 444 6.68 -13.72 2.06
CA TRP A 444 6.09 -15.01 2.37
C TRP A 444 5.00 -15.32 1.34
N SER A 445 5.32 -16.18 0.38
CA SER A 445 4.28 -16.73 -0.48
C SER A 445 3.42 -17.74 0.30
N VAL A 446 2.12 -17.48 0.34
CA VAL A 446 1.07 -18.39 0.84
C VAL A 446 0.82 -19.54 -0.15
N VAL A 447 1.18 -19.34 -1.42
CA VAL A 447 0.90 -20.29 -2.50
C VAL A 447 1.97 -21.36 -2.49
N ASP A 448 1.56 -22.61 -2.24
CA ASP A 448 2.42 -23.78 -2.38
C ASP A 448 2.95 -23.83 -3.83
N PRO A 449 4.28 -23.81 -4.06
CA PRO A 449 4.88 -23.99 -5.38
C PRO A 449 4.26 -25.16 -6.16
N PHE A 450 3.87 -26.22 -5.47
CA PHE A 450 3.20 -27.36 -6.08
C PHE A 450 1.77 -27.03 -6.51
N GLU A 451 0.98 -26.33 -5.69
CA GLU A 451 -0.38 -25.91 -6.07
C GLU A 451 -0.35 -24.94 -7.25
N GLU A 452 0.62 -24.03 -7.30
CA GLU A 452 0.80 -23.16 -8.45
C GLU A 452 1.14 -23.96 -9.71
N ALA A 453 2.07 -24.92 -9.60
CA ALA A 453 2.42 -25.80 -10.70
C ALA A 453 1.19 -26.59 -11.20
N VAL A 454 0.35 -27.09 -10.29
CA VAL A 454 -0.90 -27.77 -10.63
C VAL A 454 -1.87 -26.83 -11.35
N ARG A 455 -2.05 -25.61 -10.84
CA ARG A 455 -2.96 -24.60 -11.41
C ARG A 455 -2.55 -24.21 -12.83
N VAL A 456 -1.27 -23.91 -13.04
CA VAL A 456 -0.71 -23.55 -14.36
C VAL A 456 -0.81 -24.73 -15.32
N THR A 457 -0.44 -25.93 -14.87
CA THR A 457 -0.54 -27.14 -15.69
C THR A 457 -1.98 -27.40 -16.09
N ALA A 458 -2.92 -27.35 -15.16
CA ALA A 458 -4.33 -27.63 -15.42
C ALA A 458 -4.98 -26.62 -16.37
N ALA A 459 -4.55 -25.36 -16.35
CA ALA A 459 -5.05 -24.34 -17.28
C ALA A 459 -4.64 -24.62 -18.74
N ASP A 460 -3.42 -25.13 -18.95
CA ASP A 460 -2.81 -25.20 -20.27
C ASP A 460 -2.67 -26.62 -20.85
N ILE A 461 -2.81 -27.67 -20.05
CA ILE A 461 -2.68 -29.07 -20.51
C ILE A 461 -3.84 -29.51 -21.43
N GLY A 462 -5.02 -28.91 -21.25
CA GLY A 462 -6.19 -29.16 -22.09
C GLY A 462 -6.59 -30.64 -22.11
N LYS A 463 -6.77 -31.20 -23.31
CA LYS A 463 -7.22 -32.60 -23.53
C LYS A 463 -6.16 -33.64 -23.12
N ASP A 464 -4.90 -33.25 -22.98
CA ASP A 464 -3.80 -34.17 -22.71
C ASP A 464 -3.64 -34.50 -21.22
N TRP A 465 -4.56 -34.04 -20.36
CA TRP A 465 -4.50 -34.27 -18.91
C TRP A 465 -4.50 -35.76 -18.55
N ALA A 466 -5.24 -36.59 -19.30
CA ALA A 466 -5.32 -38.03 -19.08
C ALA A 466 -3.99 -38.72 -19.46
N PHE A 467 -3.38 -38.28 -20.56
CA PHE A 467 -2.06 -38.76 -20.98
C PHE A 467 -0.97 -38.35 -19.98
N LEU A 468 -1.03 -37.11 -19.47
CA LEU A 468 -0.16 -36.64 -18.39
C LEU A 468 -0.31 -37.53 -17.15
N TYR A 469 -1.53 -37.75 -16.66
CA TYR A 469 -1.77 -38.55 -15.45
C TYR A 469 -1.21 -39.98 -15.57
N ASN A 470 -1.37 -40.61 -16.74
CA ASN A 470 -0.80 -41.93 -17.00
C ASN A 470 0.74 -41.96 -16.93
N LYS A 471 1.41 -40.85 -17.26
CA LYS A 471 2.88 -40.73 -17.28
C LYS A 471 3.46 -40.16 -15.98
N LEU A 472 2.64 -39.76 -15.01
CA LEU A 472 3.13 -39.25 -13.73
C LEU A 472 3.77 -40.38 -12.90
N PRO A 473 4.85 -40.10 -12.14
CA PRO A 473 5.48 -41.07 -11.27
C PRO A 473 4.68 -41.26 -9.98
N PHE A 474 4.27 -42.50 -9.68
CA PHE A 474 3.63 -42.86 -8.42
C PHE A 474 4.60 -43.64 -7.55
N THR A 475 4.64 -43.31 -6.27
CA THR A 475 5.36 -44.09 -5.25
C THR A 475 4.42 -44.31 -4.07
N PRO A 476 3.95 -45.55 -3.82
CA PRO A 476 4.23 -46.79 -4.54
C PRO A 476 3.70 -46.81 -5.99
N GLU A 477 4.27 -47.67 -6.84
CA GLU A 477 3.87 -47.76 -8.24
C GLU A 477 2.40 -48.20 -8.37
N ARG A 478 1.64 -47.50 -9.22
CA ARG A 478 0.27 -47.86 -9.58
C ARG A 478 0.25 -48.49 -10.96
N ASP A 479 -0.45 -49.60 -11.07
CA ASP A 479 -0.66 -50.36 -12.31
C ASP A 479 -1.54 -49.59 -13.32
N MET A 480 -1.46 -49.99 -14.59
CA MET A 480 -2.15 -49.32 -15.70
C MET A 480 -3.68 -49.42 -15.61
N ILE A 481 -4.21 -50.52 -15.05
CA ILE A 481 -5.65 -50.73 -14.91
C ILE A 481 -6.20 -49.72 -13.90
N THR A 482 -5.56 -49.61 -12.73
CA THR A 482 -5.96 -48.64 -11.70
C THR A 482 -5.85 -47.19 -12.20
N ARG A 483 -4.80 -46.84 -12.95
CA ARG A 483 -4.68 -45.48 -13.54
C ARG A 483 -5.78 -45.20 -14.57
N SER A 484 -6.13 -46.19 -15.40
CA SER A 484 -7.22 -46.06 -16.38
C SER A 484 -8.57 -45.90 -15.70
N HIS A 485 -8.82 -46.65 -14.63
CA HIS A 485 -10.02 -46.48 -13.80
C HIS A 485 -10.07 -45.09 -13.14
N ASP A 486 -8.94 -44.61 -12.59
CA ASP A 486 -8.84 -43.26 -12.03
C ASP A 486 -9.23 -42.18 -13.05
N ILE A 487 -8.73 -42.30 -14.29
CA ILE A 487 -9.06 -41.39 -15.40
C ILE A 487 -10.56 -41.45 -15.73
N GLN A 488 -11.14 -42.64 -15.86
CA GLN A 488 -12.57 -42.80 -16.13
C GLN A 488 -13.44 -42.16 -15.04
N VAL A 489 -13.09 -42.37 -13.76
CA VAL A 489 -13.80 -41.76 -12.62
C VAL A 489 -13.70 -40.23 -12.66
N ILE A 490 -12.51 -39.69 -12.96
CA ILE A 490 -12.31 -38.25 -13.09
C ILE A 490 -13.10 -37.71 -14.29
N ASP A 491 -13.11 -38.39 -15.42
CA ASP A 491 -13.82 -37.95 -16.62
C ASP A 491 -15.34 -37.95 -16.41
N LEU A 492 -15.90 -39.05 -15.89
CA LEU A 492 -17.32 -39.16 -15.53
C LEU A 492 -17.77 -38.10 -14.51
N SER A 493 -16.93 -37.83 -13.50
CA SER A 493 -17.23 -36.78 -12.51
C SER A 493 -17.11 -35.36 -13.08
N SER A 494 -16.31 -35.17 -14.13
CA SER A 494 -16.13 -33.88 -14.80
C SER A 494 -17.27 -33.55 -15.74
N GLN A 495 -17.86 -34.56 -16.38
CA GLN A 495 -19.04 -34.43 -17.25
C GLN A 495 -20.31 -34.05 -16.47
N LYS A 496 -20.47 -34.54 -15.22
CA LYS A 496 -21.67 -34.29 -14.41
C LYS A 496 -21.77 -32.88 -13.80
N LYS A 497 -20.70 -32.07 -13.83
CA LYS A 497 -20.58 -30.83 -13.04
C LYS A 497 -20.19 -29.57 -13.85
N ASP A 498 -20.21 -29.61 -15.19
CA ASP A 498 -19.77 -28.49 -16.06
C ASP A 498 -18.37 -27.93 -15.75
N VAL A 499 -17.48 -28.77 -15.20
CA VAL A 499 -16.17 -28.31 -14.73
C VAL A 499 -15.15 -28.13 -15.87
N GLY A 500 -15.44 -28.69 -17.05
CA GLY A 500 -14.57 -28.65 -18.23
C GLY A 500 -13.22 -29.36 -18.04
N LEU A 501 -12.38 -29.30 -19.08
CA LEU A 501 -11.07 -29.99 -19.13
C LEU A 501 -10.10 -29.50 -18.05
N ARG A 502 -10.16 -28.21 -17.70
CA ARG A 502 -9.29 -27.62 -16.69
C ARG A 502 -9.48 -28.24 -15.32
N GLY A 503 -10.72 -28.42 -14.85
CA GLY A 503 -10.91 -29.01 -13.53
C GLY A 503 -10.79 -30.55 -13.52
N ALA A 504 -10.93 -31.22 -14.67
CA ALA A 504 -10.49 -32.63 -14.80
C ALA A 504 -8.97 -32.75 -14.57
N ALA A 505 -8.19 -31.87 -15.20
CA ALA A 505 -6.75 -31.79 -15.01
C ALA A 505 -6.33 -31.41 -13.59
N MET A 506 -7.01 -30.47 -12.94
CA MET A 506 -6.75 -30.15 -11.54
C MET A 506 -6.98 -31.37 -10.64
N ARG A 507 -8.15 -32.03 -10.77
CA ARG A 507 -8.48 -33.20 -9.95
C ARG A 507 -7.51 -34.36 -10.15
N SER A 508 -7.03 -34.58 -11.38
CA SER A 508 -6.05 -35.61 -11.65
C SER A 508 -4.72 -35.33 -10.96
N LEU A 509 -4.24 -34.08 -11.01
CA LEU A 509 -3.00 -33.68 -10.34
C LEU A 509 -3.12 -33.66 -8.81
N GLU A 510 -4.26 -33.24 -8.26
CA GLU A 510 -4.55 -33.34 -6.82
C GLU A 510 -4.63 -34.79 -6.34
N LYS A 511 -5.21 -35.67 -7.17
CA LYS A 511 -5.26 -37.10 -6.89
C LYS A 511 -3.85 -37.70 -6.93
N TRP A 512 -3.01 -37.30 -7.89
CA TRP A 512 -1.61 -37.68 -7.93
C TRP A 512 -0.84 -37.22 -6.68
N LYS A 513 -1.01 -35.95 -6.25
CA LYS A 513 -0.40 -35.42 -5.01
C LYS A 513 -0.75 -36.26 -3.78
N ARG A 514 -2.01 -36.72 -3.68
CA ARG A 514 -2.49 -37.53 -2.55
C ARG A 514 -1.97 -38.97 -2.56
N LEU A 515 -1.80 -39.54 -3.76
CA LEU A 515 -1.51 -40.97 -3.92
C LEU A 515 -0.02 -41.26 -4.13
N SER A 516 0.82 -40.24 -4.34
CA SER A 516 2.25 -40.40 -4.56
C SER A 516 3.04 -39.69 -3.46
N GLN A 517 3.88 -40.44 -2.74
CA GLN A 517 4.71 -39.90 -1.66
C GLN A 517 5.74 -38.87 -2.15
N ASN A 518 6.16 -38.98 -3.41
CA ASN A 518 7.21 -38.14 -4.02
C ASN A 518 6.64 -37.17 -5.08
N ALA A 519 5.36 -36.82 -4.99
CA ALA A 519 4.78 -35.80 -5.85
C ALA A 519 5.49 -34.45 -5.64
N SER A 520 6.19 -33.97 -6.67
CA SER A 520 6.95 -32.72 -6.62
C SER A 520 6.81 -31.92 -7.92
N VAL A 521 7.07 -30.61 -7.87
CA VAL A 521 7.08 -29.75 -9.06
C VAL A 521 8.07 -30.27 -10.09
N ASN A 522 9.26 -30.70 -9.65
CA ASN A 522 10.30 -31.24 -10.53
C ASN A 522 9.83 -32.51 -11.24
N ALA A 523 9.13 -33.40 -10.55
CA ALA A 523 8.56 -34.60 -11.16
C ALA A 523 7.50 -34.23 -12.22
N LEU A 524 6.61 -33.28 -11.90
CA LEU A 524 5.58 -32.79 -12.82
C LEU A 524 6.21 -32.16 -14.08
N VAL A 525 7.18 -31.28 -13.91
CA VAL A 525 7.90 -30.61 -15.00
C VAL A 525 8.63 -31.61 -15.88
N ARG A 526 9.34 -32.59 -15.30
CA ARG A 526 9.99 -33.66 -16.07
C ARG A 526 8.98 -34.45 -16.89
N THR A 527 7.86 -34.86 -16.29
CA THR A 527 6.81 -35.58 -17.02
C THR A 527 6.21 -34.73 -18.15
N LEU A 528 5.96 -33.43 -17.92
CA LEU A 528 5.50 -32.50 -18.96
C LEU A 528 6.48 -32.41 -20.14
N LYS A 529 7.79 -32.36 -19.87
CA LYS A 529 8.83 -32.40 -20.91
C LYS A 529 8.82 -33.74 -21.67
N THR A 530 8.67 -34.86 -20.97
CA THR A 530 8.59 -36.20 -21.58
C THR A 530 7.37 -36.37 -22.49
N ILE A 531 6.22 -35.79 -22.15
CA ILE A 531 5.02 -35.81 -23.00
C ILE A 531 5.01 -34.71 -24.07
N LYS A 532 6.16 -34.08 -24.35
CA LYS A 532 6.36 -33.02 -25.36
C LYS A 532 5.52 -31.75 -25.10
N LYS A 533 5.17 -31.46 -23.83
CA LYS A 533 4.48 -30.23 -23.41
C LYS A 533 5.46 -29.20 -22.86
N GLN A 534 6.52 -28.91 -23.62
CA GLN A 534 7.60 -28.01 -23.21
C GLN A 534 7.10 -26.60 -22.86
N SER A 535 6.13 -26.07 -23.61
CA SER A 535 5.55 -24.75 -23.34
C SER A 535 4.89 -24.67 -21.95
N VAL A 536 4.16 -25.72 -21.55
CA VAL A 536 3.52 -25.81 -20.23
C VAL A 536 4.60 -25.97 -19.14
N ALA A 537 5.59 -26.84 -19.36
CA ALA A 537 6.70 -27.04 -18.44
C ALA A 537 7.46 -25.73 -18.15
N ASN A 538 7.79 -24.96 -19.20
CA ASN A 538 8.49 -23.68 -19.08
C ASN A 538 7.62 -22.63 -18.33
N LYS A 539 6.30 -22.62 -18.56
CA LYS A 539 5.37 -21.75 -17.82
C LYS A 539 5.31 -22.11 -16.34
N VAL A 540 5.26 -23.40 -16.01
CA VAL A 540 5.31 -23.90 -14.63
C VAL A 540 6.63 -23.48 -13.98
N GLU A 541 7.78 -23.75 -14.60
CA GLU A 541 9.09 -23.34 -14.08
C GLU A 541 9.16 -21.83 -13.83
N LYS A 542 8.66 -21.01 -14.78
CA LYS A 542 8.61 -19.55 -14.63
C LYS A 542 7.74 -19.11 -13.45
N HIS A 543 6.50 -19.60 -13.36
CA HIS A 543 5.56 -19.18 -12.33
C HIS A 543 5.97 -19.68 -10.94
N VAL A 544 6.47 -20.91 -10.86
CA VAL A 544 6.99 -21.47 -9.61
C VAL A 544 8.23 -20.71 -9.14
N SER A 545 9.12 -20.31 -10.05
CA SER A 545 10.28 -19.47 -9.70
C SER A 545 9.84 -18.11 -9.16
N THR A 546 8.78 -17.50 -9.72
CA THR A 546 8.20 -16.26 -9.19
C THR A 546 7.55 -16.43 -7.81
N VAL A 547 7.00 -17.60 -7.52
CA VAL A 547 6.34 -17.92 -6.22
C VAL A 547 7.34 -18.36 -5.15
N SER A 548 8.52 -18.85 -5.57
CA SER A 548 9.58 -19.34 -4.68
C SER A 548 10.67 -18.30 -4.39
N ALA A 549 10.77 -17.24 -5.21
CA ALA A 549 11.58 -16.05 -4.97
C ALA A 549 10.86 -15.08 -4.04
#